data_AF-K0K729-F1
#
_entry.id   AF-K0K729-F1
#
_cell.length_a   1.000
_cell.length_b   1.000
_cell.length_c   1.000
_cell.angle_alpha   90.00
_cell.angle_beta   90.00
_cell.angle_gamma   90.00
#
_symmetry.space_group_name_H-M   'P 1'
#
loop_
_entity.id
_entity.type
_entity.pdbx_description
1 polymer ?
#
loop_
_entity_poly.entity_id
_entity_poly.type
_entity_poly.pdbx_seq_one_letter_code
_entity_poly.pdbx_strand_id
1 'polypeptide(L)'
;MSNETEGLLCLWVEPWGTDHWLRPGEEFTVVTSTVEESPFNVVVHDQGVTVWVNSGADAEVVDRTGTAVPCGHQRPADAEN
;
A
#
# COMPACT_ATOMS: atom_id res chain seq x y z
N MET A 1 -6.33 0.40 5.16
CA MET A 1 -5.90 -1.01 5.09
C MET A 1 -5.12 -1.28 6.36
N SER A 2 -5.52 -2.30 7.11
CA SER A 2 -5.00 -2.54 8.47
C SER A 2 -4.45 -3.96 8.54
N ASN A 3 -3.23 -4.12 9.05
CA ASN A 3 -2.59 -5.43 9.15
C ASN A 3 -2.95 -6.08 10.49
N GLU A 4 -4.01 -6.89 10.48
CA GLU A 4 -4.48 -7.65 11.66
C GLU A 4 -3.79 -9.02 11.79
N THR A 5 -2.75 -9.29 11.00
CA THR A 5 -1.99 -10.55 11.05
C THR A 5 -0.80 -10.45 12.00
N GLU A 6 -0.17 -11.59 12.29
CA GLU A 6 1.06 -11.63 13.11
C GLU A 6 2.34 -11.34 12.31
N GLY A 7 2.23 -11.25 10.97
CA GLY A 7 3.37 -11.05 10.07
C GLY A 7 3.45 -9.65 9.47
N LEU A 8 4.52 -9.38 8.73
CA LEU A 8 4.58 -8.20 7.86
C LEU A 8 3.62 -8.39 6.68
N LEU A 9 2.85 -7.35 6.36
CA LEU A 9 2.00 -7.30 5.19
C LEU A 9 2.59 -6.33 4.17
N CYS A 10 2.81 -6.80 2.94
CA CYS A 10 3.21 -5.93 1.85
C CYS A 10 2.00 -5.30 1.16
N LEU A 11 2.04 -3.99 0.96
CA LEU A 11 1.12 -3.22 0.14
C LEU A 11 1.85 -2.73 -1.11
N TRP A 12 1.45 -3.20 -2.29
CA TRP A 12 1.89 -2.67 -3.58
C TRP A 12 0.90 -1.64 -4.11
N VAL A 13 1.42 -0.53 -4.65
CA VAL A 13 0.63 0.48 -5.35
C VAL A 13 1.05 0.53 -6.82
N GLU A 14 0.12 0.16 -7.68
CA GLU A 14 0.30 0.05 -9.12
C GLU A 14 -0.44 1.19 -9.85
N PRO A 15 0.09 1.69 -11.00
CA PRO A 15 1.18 1.12 -11.80
C PRO A 15 2.61 1.60 -11.47
N TRP A 16 2.82 2.29 -10.34
CA TRP A 16 4.15 2.85 -10.01
C TRP A 16 5.13 1.82 -9.44
N GLY A 17 4.69 0.59 -9.16
CA GLY A 17 5.54 -0.46 -8.59
C GLY A 17 6.13 -0.10 -7.22
N THR A 18 5.41 0.68 -6.41
CA THR A 18 5.86 1.04 -5.06
C THR A 18 5.34 0.05 -4.03
N ASP A 19 6.17 -0.32 -3.07
CA ASP A 19 5.82 -1.25 -1.98
C ASP A 19 5.99 -0.59 -0.61
N HIS A 20 5.08 -0.93 0.30
CA HIS A 20 5.02 -0.37 1.65
C HIS A 20 4.68 -1.51 2.61
N TRP A 21 5.47 -1.70 3.67
CA TRP A 21 5.32 -2.86 4.55
C TRP A 21 4.75 -2.45 5.89
N LEU A 22 3.63 -3.07 6.26
CA LEU A 22 2.92 -2.84 7.51
C LEU A 22 3.32 -3.91 8.53
N ARG A 23 3.74 -3.50 9.73
CA ARG A 23 3.85 -4.39 10.89
C ARG A 23 2.48 -4.80 11.41
N PRO A 24 2.39 -5.88 12.21
CA PRO A 24 1.18 -6.23 12.94
C PRO A 24 0.59 -5.02 13.69
N GLY A 25 -0.69 -4.74 13.46
CA GLY A 25 -1.43 -3.63 14.05
C GLY A 25 -1.23 -2.26 13.39
N GLU A 26 -0.42 -2.15 12.33
CA GLU A 26 -0.30 -0.91 11.57
C GLU A 26 -1.41 -0.74 10.54
N GLU A 27 -1.69 0.52 10.21
CA GLU A 27 -2.70 0.91 9.24
C GLU A 27 -2.15 1.97 8.30
N PHE A 28 -2.34 1.72 7.00
CA PHE A 28 -2.06 2.67 5.92
C PHE A 28 -3.33 2.98 5.12
N THR A 29 -3.38 4.19 4.58
CA THR A 29 -4.41 4.65 3.64
C THR A 29 -3.76 5.01 2.32
N VAL A 30 -4.30 4.50 1.20
CA VAL A 30 -3.93 4.93 -0.14
C VAL A 30 -4.84 6.08 -0.53
N VAL A 31 -4.25 7.22 -0.87
CA VAL A 31 -4.96 8.46 -1.23
C VAL A 31 -4.64 8.78 -2.68
N THR A 32 -5.64 9.19 -3.45
CA THR A 32 -5.47 9.72 -4.81
C THR A 32 -6.36 10.94 -5.00
N SER A 33 -6.02 11.79 -5.97
CA SER A 33 -6.72 13.05 -6.24
C SER A 33 -7.86 12.94 -7.27
N THR A 34 -8.15 11.73 -7.76
CA THR A 34 -9.19 11.52 -8.78
C THR A 34 -10.62 11.64 -8.21
N VAL A 35 -11.56 12.03 -9.07
CA VAL A 35 -13.01 12.13 -8.78
C VAL A 35 -13.80 10.91 -9.26
N GLU A 36 -13.11 9.87 -9.73
CA GLU A 36 -13.75 8.63 -10.15
C GLU A 36 -14.48 7.95 -8.98
N GLU A 37 -15.63 7.34 -9.27
CA GLU A 37 -16.43 6.62 -8.28
C GLU A 37 -15.72 5.37 -7.75
N SER A 38 -14.86 4.76 -8.56
CA SER A 38 -14.06 3.58 -8.22
C SER A 38 -12.59 3.82 -8.58
N PRO A 39 -11.87 4.62 -7.77
CA PRO A 39 -10.52 5.05 -8.09
C PRO A 39 -9.49 3.92 -7.96
N PHE A 40 -9.83 2.87 -7.22
CA PHE A 40 -8.95 1.75 -6.92
C PHE A 40 -9.56 0.41 -7.33
N ASN A 41 -8.71 -0.51 -7.77
CA ASN A 41 -8.97 -1.94 -7.78
C ASN A 41 -8.03 -2.62 -6.78
N VAL A 42 -8.59 -3.43 -5.87
CA VAL A 42 -7.83 -4.05 -4.77
C VAL A 42 -7.82 -5.55 -4.94
N VAL A 43 -6.62 -6.13 -4.96
CA VAL A 43 -6.38 -7.57 -5.05
C VAL A 43 -5.64 -8.03 -3.81
N VAL A 44 -6.24 -8.96 -3.07
CA VAL A 44 -5.60 -9.62 -1.92
C VAL A 44 -5.10 -10.98 -2.36
N HIS A 45 -3.84 -11.28 -2.06
CA HIS A 45 -3.19 -12.55 -2.40
C HIS A 45 -2.26 -13.02 -1.27
N ASP A 46 -1.63 -14.17 -1.47
CA ASP A 46 -0.76 -14.83 -0.49
C ASP A 46 0.47 -14.01 -0.08
N GLN A 47 0.98 -13.16 -0.96
CA GLN A 47 2.14 -12.32 -0.69
C GLN A 47 1.79 -10.93 -0.12
N GLY A 48 0.50 -10.56 -0.11
CA GLY A 48 0.04 -9.27 0.42
C GLY A 48 -1.15 -8.70 -0.35
N VAL A 49 -1.13 -7.38 -0.56
CA VAL A 49 -2.23 -6.67 -1.23
C VAL A 49 -1.69 -5.75 -2.31
N THR A 50 -2.27 -5.81 -3.49
CA THR A 50 -2.03 -4.87 -4.58
C THR A 50 -3.21 -3.92 -4.72
N VAL A 51 -2.92 -2.62 -4.77
CA VAL A 51 -3.88 -1.55 -5.06
C VAL A 51 -3.51 -0.95 -6.41
N TRP A 52 -4.39 -1.13 -7.39
CA TRP A 52 -4.29 -0.51 -8.71
C TRP A 52 -5.05 0.80 -8.74
N VAL A 53 -4.43 1.87 -9.20
CA VAL A 53 -5.07 3.17 -9.39
C VAL A 53 -5.57 3.28 -10.83
N ASN A 54 -6.89 3.25 -11.01
CA ASN A 54 -7.52 3.07 -12.31
C ASN A 54 -7.32 4.27 -13.27
N SER A 55 -7.39 5.48 -12.73
CA SER A 55 -7.22 6.72 -13.50
C SER A 55 -5.79 6.99 -13.97
N GLY A 56 -4.78 6.31 -13.39
CA GLY A 56 -3.38 6.71 -13.50
C GLY A 56 -3.04 8.05 -12.84
N ALA A 57 -3.96 8.63 -12.06
CA ALA A 57 -3.69 9.81 -11.24
C ALA A 57 -2.74 9.46 -10.09
N ASP A 58 -1.89 10.41 -9.67
CA ASP A 58 -0.94 10.17 -8.59
C ASP A 58 -1.63 9.61 -7.33
N ALA A 59 -0.90 8.74 -6.63
CA ALA A 59 -1.32 8.18 -5.37
C ALA A 59 -0.20 8.20 -4.33
N GLU A 60 -0.58 8.42 -3.08
CA GLU A 60 0.29 8.44 -1.92
C GLU A 60 -0.22 7.45 -0.88
N VAL A 61 0.71 6.86 -0.14
CA VAL A 61 0.40 6.04 1.03
C VAL A 61 0.66 6.88 2.27
N VAL A 62 -0.32 6.97 3.17
CA VAL A 62 -0.20 7.67 4.45
C VAL A 62 -0.50 6.75 5.62
N ASP A 63 0.13 6.98 6.76
CA ASP A 63 -0.19 6.30 8.01
C ASP A 63 -1.48 6.85 8.67
N ARG A 64 -1.89 6.25 9.79
CA ARG A 64 -3.07 6.68 10.56
C ARG A 64 -3.04 8.15 11.05
N THR A 65 -1.87 8.79 11.06
CA THR A 65 -1.70 10.20 11.43
C THR A 65 -1.77 11.14 10.23
N GLY A 66 -1.86 10.58 9.02
CA GLY A 66 -1.78 11.30 7.76
C GLY A 66 -0.35 11.57 7.29
N THR A 67 0.66 10.91 7.89
CA THR A 67 2.06 11.09 7.48
C THR A 67 2.38 10.21 6.29
N ALA A 68 3.04 10.77 5.28
CA ALA A 68 3.49 10.07 4.09
C ALA A 68 4.41 8.87 4.42
N VAL A 69 4.10 7.73 3.84
CA VAL A 69 4.86 6.49 3.94
C VAL A 69 5.61 6.30 2.62
N PRO A 70 6.94 6.39 2.60
CA PRO A 70 7.70 6.26 1.36
C PRO A 70 7.75 4.80 0.87
N CYS A 71 8.00 4.63 -0.43
CA CYS A 71 8.32 3.32 -1.01
C CYS A 71 9.51 2.67 -0.28
N GLY A 72 9.41 1.35 -0.06
CA GLY A 72 10.38 0.56 0.68
C GLY A 72 10.29 0.71 2.20
N HIS A 73 9.30 1.44 2.72
CA HIS A 73 9.08 1.56 4.17
C HIS A 73 8.96 0.18 4.82
N GLN A 74 9.83 -0.10 5.80
CA GLN A 74 9.93 -1.37 6.54
C GLN A 74 10.12 -2.61 5.65
N ARG A 75 10.60 -2.45 4.40
CA ARG A 75 10.95 -3.56 3.53
C ARG A 75 11.94 -4.49 4.26
N PRO A 76 11.66 -5.81 4.35
CA PRO A 76 12.60 -6.75 4.92
C PRO A 76 13.94 -6.72 4.19
N ALA A 77 15.05 -6.83 4.91
CA ALA A 77 16.38 -6.83 4.32
C ALA A 77 16.59 -7.98 3.31
N ASP A 78 15.85 -9.08 3.46
CA ASP A 78 15.92 -10.26 2.58
C ASP A 78 14.90 -10.22 1.42
N ALA A 79 14.13 -9.13 1.26
CA ALA A 79 13.10 -9.04 0.21
C ALA A 79 13.64 -8.64 -1.18
N GLU A 80 14.96 -8.41 -1.32
CA GLU A 80 15.61 -7.96 -2.57
C GLU A 80 16.46 -9.03 -3.28
N ASN A 81 16.09 -10.32 -3.21
CA ASN A 81 16.84 -11.40 -3.88
C ASN A 81 15.99 -12.20 -4.86
#